data_AF-A0A0Q9KF98-F1
#
_entry.id   AF-A0A0Q9KF98-F1
#
_cell.length_a   1.000
_cell.length_b   1.000
_cell.length_c   1.000
_cell.angle_alpha   90.00
_cell.angle_beta   90.00
_cell.angle_gamma   90.00
#
_symmetry.space_group_name_H-M   'P 1'
#
loop_
_entity.id
_entity.type
_entity.pdbx_description
1 polymer ?
#
loop_
_entity_poly.entity_id
_entity_poly.type
_entity_poly.pdbx_seq_one_letter_code
_entity_poly.pdbx_strand_id
1 'polypeptide(L)'
;MIQAMSLGPVQPAKLIDTKSVQEATPAQLTQSFGQFLQTAIDNVSNQEQNVHKLNDKYIMGQADVSKVLIASEQSQLSLQLTSQVRNKVVEAYQEIMRMQI
;
A
#
# COMPACT_ATOMS: atom_id res chain seq x y z
N MET A 1 -39.97 -3.44 -61.29
CA MET A 1 -38.67 -3.08 -60.70
C MET A 1 -38.92 -2.22 -59.48
N ILE A 2 -38.33 -2.61 -58.34
CA ILE A 2 -37.75 -1.82 -57.23
C ILE A 2 -37.67 -2.79 -56.04
N GLN A 3 -36.46 -3.28 -55.74
CA GLN A 3 -36.17 -4.18 -54.64
C GLN A 3 -36.02 -3.34 -53.36
N ALA A 4 -36.91 -3.52 -52.37
CA ALA A 4 -36.74 -2.90 -51.06
C ALA A 4 -35.64 -3.65 -50.30
N MET A 5 -34.51 -2.97 -50.11
CA MET A 5 -33.35 -3.43 -49.37
C MET A 5 -33.74 -3.48 -47.88
N SER A 6 -33.85 -4.68 -47.30
CA SER A 6 -34.10 -4.84 -45.86
C SER A 6 -32.82 -4.48 -45.10
N LEU A 7 -32.83 -3.33 -44.43
CA LEU A 7 -31.81 -2.98 -43.45
C LEU A 7 -31.97 -3.91 -42.24
N GLY A 8 -31.01 -4.82 -42.05
CA GLY A 8 -30.96 -5.69 -40.89
C GLY A 8 -30.79 -4.88 -39.60
N PRO A 9 -31.25 -5.39 -38.45
CA PRO A 9 -31.11 -4.69 -37.17
C PRO A 9 -29.62 -4.55 -36.81
N VAL A 10 -29.18 -3.30 -36.69
CA VAL A 10 -27.87 -2.95 -36.13
C VAL A 10 -27.82 -3.46 -34.69
N GLN A 11 -26.99 -4.47 -34.45
CA GLN A 11 -26.70 -4.96 -33.12
C GLN A 11 -25.90 -3.88 -32.38
N PRO A 12 -26.34 -3.40 -31.20
CA PRO A 12 -25.53 -2.50 -30.41
C PRO A 12 -24.25 -3.23 -30.04
N ALA A 13 -23.12 -2.62 -30.40
CA ALA A 13 -21.79 -3.10 -30.06
C ALA A 13 -21.76 -3.45 -28.57
N LYS A 14 -21.36 -4.69 -28.26
CA LYS A 14 -21.16 -5.18 -26.90
C LYS A 14 -20.15 -4.26 -26.24
N LEU A 15 -20.66 -3.34 -25.42
CA LEU A 15 -19.84 -2.43 -24.63
C LEU A 15 -18.81 -3.27 -23.91
N ILE A 16 -17.55 -2.86 -24.07
CA ILE A 16 -16.39 -3.45 -23.42
C ILE A 16 -16.78 -3.75 -21.98
N ASP A 17 -16.64 -5.02 -21.60
CA ASP A 17 -16.71 -5.48 -20.22
C ASP A 17 -15.64 -4.70 -19.46
N THR A 18 -16.03 -3.54 -18.94
CA THR A 18 -15.27 -2.85 -17.92
C THR A 18 -15.38 -3.76 -16.71
N LYS A 19 -14.48 -4.73 -16.64
CA LYS A 19 -14.23 -5.57 -15.48
C LYS A 19 -14.42 -4.68 -14.27
N SER A 20 -15.54 -4.90 -13.58
CA SER A 20 -15.96 -4.09 -12.45
C SER A 20 -14.75 -3.93 -11.56
N VAL A 21 -14.28 -2.69 -11.39
CA VAL A 21 -13.39 -2.36 -10.29
C VAL A 21 -14.24 -2.65 -9.07
N GLN A 22 -14.10 -3.87 -8.54
CA GLN A 22 -14.79 -4.32 -7.35
C GLN A 22 -14.41 -3.29 -6.28
N GLU A 23 -15.36 -2.43 -5.93
CA GLU A 23 -15.15 -1.42 -4.91
C GLU A 23 -14.75 -2.17 -3.63
N ALA A 24 -13.50 -1.99 -3.21
CA ALA A 24 -13.01 -2.61 -2.00
C ALA A 24 -13.86 -2.09 -0.84
N THR A 25 -14.54 -3.00 -0.15
CA THR A 25 -15.37 -2.62 0.99
C THR A 25 -14.50 -1.99 2.09
N PRO A 26 -15.04 -1.09 2.93
CA PRO A 26 -14.30 -0.50 4.05
C PRO A 26 -13.62 -1.56 4.94
N ALA A 27 -14.25 -2.73 5.08
CA ALA A 27 -13.72 -3.87 5.82
C ALA A 27 -12.47 -4.49 5.15
N GLN A 28 -12.49 -4.67 3.82
CA GLN A 28 -11.35 -5.20 3.07
C GLN A 28 -10.15 -4.24 3.09
N LEU A 29 -10.40 -2.93 3.02
CA LEU A 29 -9.37 -1.89 3.16
C LEU A 29 -8.74 -1.88 4.56
N THR A 30 -9.55 -2.06 5.60
CA THR A 30 -9.06 -2.13 6.99
C THR A 30 -8.19 -3.37 7.22
N GLN A 31 -8.58 -4.52 6.68
CA GLN A 31 -7.80 -5.76 6.79
C GLN A 31 -6.46 -5.67 6.05
N SER A 32 -6.47 -5.12 4.82
CA SER A 32 -5.24 -4.93 4.05
C SER A 32 -4.31 -3.89 4.68
N PHE A 33 -4.85 -2.85 5.33
CA PHE A 33 -4.06 -1.95 6.15
C PHE A 33 -3.45 -2.62 7.38
N GLY A 34 -4.22 -3.43 8.12
CA GLY A 34 -3.70 -4.18 9.27
C GLY A 34 -2.52 -5.07 8.87
N GLN A 35 -2.64 -5.75 7.73
CA GLN A 35 -1.55 -6.56 7.16
C GLN A 35 -0.32 -5.70 6.78
N PHE A 36 -0.54 -4.55 6.14
CA PHE A 36 0.53 -3.62 5.78
C PHE A 36 1.24 -3.07 7.02
N LEU A 37 0.49 -2.64 8.04
CA LEU A 37 1.02 -2.13 9.28
C LEU A 37 1.83 -3.19 10.02
N GLN A 38 1.32 -4.43 10.09
CA GLN A 38 2.06 -5.57 10.65
C GLN A 38 3.40 -5.75 9.93
N THR A 39 3.38 -5.77 8.60
CA THR A 39 4.60 -5.92 7.78
C THR A 39 5.59 -4.76 7.98
N ALA A 40 5.09 -3.53 8.14
CA ALA A 40 5.90 -2.35 8.38
C ALA A 40 6.56 -2.40 9.77
N ILE A 41 5.82 -2.78 10.81
CA ILE A 41 6.36 -2.98 12.16
C ILE A 41 7.40 -4.10 12.16
N ASP A 42 7.14 -5.20 11.48
CA ASP A 42 8.10 -6.30 11.34
C ASP A 42 9.36 -5.86 10.60
N ASN A 43 9.25 -4.98 9.59
CA ASN A 43 10.39 -4.39 8.91
C ASN A 43 11.25 -3.53 9.83
N VAL A 44 10.63 -2.65 10.61
CA VAL A 44 11.34 -1.82 11.59
C VAL A 44 12.04 -2.71 12.62
N SER A 45 11.36 -3.74 13.13
CA SER A 45 11.97 -4.69 14.08
C SER A 45 13.19 -5.41 13.49
N ASN A 46 13.13 -5.82 12.22
CA ASN A 46 14.29 -6.38 11.53
C ASN A 46 15.41 -5.36 11.33
N GLN A 47 15.06 -4.10 11.06
CA GLN A 47 16.03 -3.03 10.89
C GLN A 47 16.76 -2.71 12.21
N GLU A 48 16.04 -2.67 13.34
CA GLU A 48 16.60 -2.57 14.69
C GLU A 48 17.56 -3.73 15.01
N GLN A 49 17.17 -4.98 14.70
CA GLN A 49 18.10 -6.13 14.86
C GLN A 49 19.36 -5.99 14.01
N ASN A 50 19.25 -5.41 12.81
CA ASN A 50 20.40 -5.17 11.96
C ASN A 50 21.32 -4.08 12.54
N VAL A 51 20.74 -3.03 13.13
CA VAL A 51 21.47 -2.00 13.88
C VAL A 51 22.24 -2.64 15.04
N HIS A 52 21.62 -3.52 15.83
CA HIS A 52 22.30 -4.24 16.91
C HIS A 52 23.48 -5.08 16.40
N LYS A 53 23.29 -5.83 15.30
CA LYS A 53 24.39 -6.60 14.69
C LYS A 53 25.53 -5.72 14.17
N LEU A 54 25.21 -4.55 13.62
CA LEU A 54 26.22 -3.59 13.16
C LEU A 54 26.95 -2.96 14.34
N ASN A 55 26.26 -2.69 15.44
CA ASN A 55 26.84 -2.17 16.67
C ASN A 55 27.79 -3.20 17.32
N ASP A 56 27.40 -4.48 17.37
CA ASP A 56 28.28 -5.55 17.86
C ASP A 56 29.55 -5.67 17.01
N LYS A 57 29.41 -5.60 15.68
CA LYS A 57 30.55 -5.57 14.75
C LYS A 57 31.41 -4.31 14.90
N TYR A 58 30.82 -3.18 15.24
CA TYR A 58 31.52 -1.93 15.53
C TYR A 58 32.37 -2.05 16.80
N ILE A 59 31.80 -2.60 17.89
CA ILE A 59 32.52 -2.85 19.15
C ILE A 59 33.66 -3.86 18.93
N MET A 60 33.49 -4.83 18.04
CA MET A 60 34.55 -5.77 17.62
C MET A 60 35.60 -5.17 16.66
N GLY A 61 35.48 -3.88 16.29
CA GLY A 61 36.43 -3.18 15.42
C GLY A 61 36.29 -3.49 13.93
N GLN A 62 35.19 -4.11 13.49
CA GLN A 62 34.96 -4.57 12.11
C GLN A 62 33.90 -3.75 11.34
N ALA A 63 33.28 -2.75 11.96
CA ALA A 63 32.30 -1.88 11.31
C ALA A 63 32.63 -0.39 11.51
N ASP A 64 32.18 0.42 10.56
CA ASP A 64 32.38 1.86 10.52
C ASP A 64 31.22 2.55 11.25
N VAL A 65 31.50 3.49 12.15
CA VAL A 65 30.49 4.19 12.99
C VAL A 65 29.41 4.85 12.12
N SER A 66 29.79 5.25 10.91
CA SER A 66 28.94 5.84 9.89
C SER A 66 27.75 4.94 9.50
N LYS A 67 27.93 3.61 9.50
CA LYS A 67 26.85 2.67 9.15
C LYS A 67 25.79 2.54 10.25
N VAL A 68 26.18 2.65 11.51
CA VAL A 68 25.24 2.61 12.65
C VAL A 68 24.38 3.88 12.67
N LEU A 69 24.99 5.04 12.42
CA LEU A 69 24.29 6.32 12.28
C LEU A 69 23.27 6.29 11.13
N ILE A 70 23.68 5.90 9.92
CA ILE A 70 22.78 5.81 8.76
C ILE A 70 21.63 4.85 9.03
N ALA A 71 21.90 3.68 9.62
CA ALA A 71 20.86 2.71 9.92
C ALA A 71 19.86 3.24 10.97
N SER A 72 20.33 4.01 11.95
CA SER A 72 19.49 4.66 12.95
C SER A 72 18.60 5.75 12.34
N GLU A 73 19.15 6.60 11.47
CA GLU A 73 18.39 7.63 10.75
C GLU A 73 17.35 7.01 9.81
N GLN A 74 17.69 5.91 9.13
CA GLN A 74 16.74 5.15 8.32
C GLN A 74 15.59 4.58 9.16
N SER A 75 15.87 4.00 10.34
CA SER A 75 14.84 3.48 11.25
C SER A 75 13.88 4.59 11.69
N GLN A 76 14.44 5.76 12.07
CA GLN A 76 13.64 6.90 12.51
C GLN A 76 12.77 7.48 11.40
N LEU A 77 13.29 7.61 10.17
CA LEU A 77 12.52 8.08 9.02
C LEU A 77 11.42 7.09 8.64
N SER A 78 11.70 5.78 8.67
CA SER A 78 10.73 4.73 8.41
C SER A 78 9.58 4.78 9.42
N LEU A 79 9.86 4.94 10.71
CA LEU A 79 8.84 5.09 11.76
C LEU A 79 7.94 6.31 11.53
N GLN A 80 8.53 7.45 11.17
CA GLN A 80 7.77 8.66 10.85
C GLN A 80 6.85 8.44 9.65
N LEU A 81 7.36 7.81 8.59
CA LEU A 81 6.58 7.47 7.42
C LEU A 81 5.43 6.52 7.76
N THR A 82 5.67 5.47 8.56
CA THR A 82 4.64 4.55 9.02
C THR A 82 3.52 5.28 9.77
N SER A 83 3.87 6.24 10.63
CA SER A 83 2.86 7.05 11.34
C SER A 83 2.04 7.92 10.38
N GLN A 84 2.64 8.50 9.35
CA GLN A 84 1.92 9.29 8.35
C GLN A 84 0.97 8.42 7.52
N VAL A 85 1.44 7.25 7.08
CA VAL A 85 0.61 6.29 6.35
C VAL A 85 -0.57 5.83 7.22
N ARG A 86 -0.33 5.52 8.50
CA ARG A 86 -1.40 5.20 9.45
C ARG A 86 -2.47 6.30 9.48
N ASN A 87 -2.06 7.57 9.62
CA ASN A 87 -3.00 8.69 9.69
C ASN A 87 -3.81 8.82 8.39
N LYS A 88 -3.16 8.71 7.23
CA LYS A 88 -3.82 8.79 5.91
C LYS A 88 -4.82 7.67 5.67
N VAL A 89 -4.54 6.47 6.16
CA VAL A 89 -5.47 5.34 6.03
C VAL A 89 -6.69 5.51 6.94
N VAL A 90 -6.50 6.04 8.15
CA VAL A 90 -7.64 6.37 9.04
C VAL A 90 -8.53 7.46 8.40
N GLU A 91 -7.93 8.49 7.83
CA GLU A 91 -8.66 9.52 7.06
C GLU A 91 -9.46 8.90 5.90
N ALA A 92 -8.84 8.01 5.11
CA ALA A 92 -9.50 7.34 4.00
C ALA A 92 -10.68 6.47 4.45
N TYR A 93 -10.53 5.74 5.57
CA TYR A 93 -11.63 4.97 6.15
C TYR A 93 -12.80 5.87 6.59
N GLN A 94 -12.50 6.98 7.26
CA GLN A 94 -13.51 7.95 7.68
C GLN A 94 -14.24 8.60 6.49
N GLU A 95 -13.52 8.90 5.41
CA GLU A 95 -14.08 9.50 4.20
C GLU A 95 -15.03 8.53 3.48
N ILE A 96 -14.65 7.26 3.33
CA ILE A 96 -15.53 6.27 2.70
C ILE A 96 -16.82 6.08 3.52
N MET A 97 -16.73 6.10 4.85
CA MET A 97 -17.94 6.06 5.69
C MET A 97 -18.83 7.29 5.53
N ARG A 98 -18.25 8.47 5.30
CA ARG A 98 -19.00 9.70 5.03
C ARG A 98 -19.68 9.71 3.66
N MET A 99 -19.14 9.01 2.68
CA MET A 99 -19.74 8.88 1.35
C MET A 99 -20.93 7.90 1.32
N GLN A 100 -21.01 6.95 2.26
CA GLN A 100 -22.03 5.89 2.27
C GLN A 100 -23.31 6.25 3.06
N ILE A 101 -23.30 7.34 3.83
CA ILE A 101 -24.50 7.90 4.49
C ILE A 101 -25.24 8.86 3.57
#